data_AF-A0A7W5DG23-F1
#
_entry.id   AF-A0A7W5DG23-F1
#
_cell.length_a   1.000
_cell.length_b   1.000
_cell.length_c   1.000
_cell.angle_alpha   90.00
_cell.angle_beta   90.00
_cell.angle_gamma   90.00
#
_symmetry.space_group_name_H-M   'P 1'
#
loop_
_entity.id
_entity.type
_entity.pdbx_description
1 polymer ?
#
loop_
_entity_poly.entity_id
_entity_poly.type
_entity_poly.pdbx_seq_one_letter_code
_entity_poly.pdbx_strand_id
1 'polypeptide(L)'
;MKSLEPQQTTTLSSQLVLALDLEGTLISTAVSQFPRPGLFEFLERCHEMFSRVVVFTAVNEPTFRKIAQRLATEGTVPSWFPELSYVRWNGDTKDLTLIPGAHIDNVFLVDDLSAYVHPGQQANWIEIAPFVPPYDDSDVELAKVLAELEKRIGGPRS
;
A
#
# COMPACT_ATOMS: atom_id res chain seq x y z
N MET A 1 11.19 49.94 -12.63
CA MET A 1 10.80 48.74 -13.41
C MET A 1 11.15 47.52 -12.58
N LYS A 2 10.16 46.90 -11.90
CA LYS A 2 10.36 45.60 -11.24
C LYS A 2 10.05 44.53 -12.28
N SER A 3 11.06 43.73 -12.64
CA SER A 3 10.85 42.50 -13.40
C SER A 3 9.92 41.59 -12.62
N LEU A 4 8.84 41.17 -13.27
CA LEU A 4 7.97 40.10 -12.82
C LEU A 4 8.66 38.79 -13.18
N GLU A 5 9.13 38.05 -12.18
CA GLU A 5 9.55 36.66 -12.36
C GLU A 5 8.31 35.80 -12.64
N PRO A 6 8.40 34.84 -13.58
CA PRO A 6 7.30 33.92 -13.83
C PRO A 6 7.15 32.96 -12.64
N GLN A 7 6.00 33.01 -11.98
CA GLN A 7 5.63 31.97 -11.02
C GLN A 7 5.48 30.64 -11.76
N GLN A 8 6.37 29.70 -11.42
CA GLN A 8 6.24 28.32 -11.83
C GLN A 8 4.92 27.77 -11.27
N THR A 9 3.94 27.62 -12.14
CA THR A 9 2.73 26.87 -11.87
C THR A 9 3.11 25.39 -11.86
N THR A 10 3.42 24.87 -10.66
CA THR A 10 3.53 23.42 -10.45
C THR A 10 2.13 22.85 -10.64
N THR A 11 1.86 22.28 -11.81
CA THR A 11 0.70 21.43 -12.01
C THR A 11 0.82 20.28 -11.02
N LEU A 12 0.04 20.32 -9.93
CA LEU A 12 -0.08 19.20 -9.00
C LEU A 12 -0.72 18.06 -9.78
N SER A 13 0.08 17.21 -10.42
CA SER A 13 -0.39 15.86 -10.73
C SER A 13 -0.89 15.28 -9.41
N SER A 14 -2.17 14.95 -9.31
CA SER A 14 -2.75 14.38 -8.09
C SER A 14 -1.88 13.19 -7.67
N GLN A 15 -1.08 13.33 -6.63
CA GLN A 15 -0.21 12.26 -6.15
C GLN A 15 -1.09 11.16 -5.59
N LEU A 16 -1.28 10.11 -6.39
CA LEU A 16 -1.99 8.92 -5.96
C LEU A 16 -1.06 8.05 -5.13
N VAL A 17 -1.49 7.72 -3.91
CA VAL A 17 -0.69 6.96 -2.94
C VAL A 17 -1.40 5.68 -2.56
N LEU A 18 -0.65 4.58 -2.56
CA LEU A 18 -1.11 3.29 -2.04
C LEU A 18 -0.40 2.98 -0.73
N ALA A 19 -1.18 2.77 0.33
CA ALA A 19 -0.71 2.26 1.60
C ALA A 19 -1.03 0.76 1.69
N LEU A 20 -0.01 -0.04 1.99
CA LEU A 20 -0.11 -1.50 2.07
C LEU A 20 0.11 -1.97 3.50
N ASP A 21 -0.80 -2.78 4.02
CA ASP A 21 -0.47 -3.67 5.14
C ASP A 21 0.46 -4.82 4.70
N LEU A 22 0.95 -5.61 5.65
CA LEU A 22 1.88 -6.71 5.43
C LEU A 22 1.25 -8.08 5.78
N GLU A 23 0.83 -8.27 7.04
CA GLU A 23 0.40 -9.58 7.56
C GLU A 23 -1.05 -9.83 7.16
N GLY A 24 -1.42 -11.05 6.77
CA GLY A 24 -2.76 -11.34 6.25
C GLY A 24 -3.07 -10.70 4.89
N THR A 25 -2.32 -9.67 4.50
CA THR A 25 -2.48 -8.93 3.25
C THR A 25 -1.49 -9.39 2.18
N LEU A 26 -0.19 -9.11 2.33
CA LEU A 26 0.86 -9.43 1.34
C LEU A 26 1.57 -10.76 1.64
N ILE A 27 1.67 -11.10 2.91
CA ILE A 27 2.27 -12.35 3.41
C ILE A 27 1.38 -12.95 4.49
N SER A 28 1.63 -14.21 4.85
CA SER A 28 0.89 -14.88 5.92
C SER A 28 1.00 -14.16 7.27
N THR A 29 2.20 -14.10 7.84
CA THR A 29 2.53 -13.44 9.11
C THR A 29 4.00 -13.02 9.12
N ALA A 30 4.40 -12.18 10.06
CA ALA A 30 5.79 -11.83 10.30
C ALA A 30 6.66 -13.02 10.77
N VAL A 31 6.03 -14.11 11.23
CA VAL A 31 6.71 -15.33 11.67
C VAL A 31 6.91 -16.30 10.52
N SER A 32 5.83 -16.71 9.84
CA SER A 32 5.87 -17.72 8.77
C SER A 32 6.24 -17.16 7.40
N GLN A 33 5.85 -15.90 7.13
CA GLN A 33 6.28 -15.11 5.98
C GLN A 33 6.13 -15.81 4.62
N PHE A 34 5.07 -16.61 4.44
CA PHE A 34 4.72 -17.15 3.14
C PHE A 34 4.22 -16.00 2.26
N PRO A 35 4.82 -15.78 1.07
CA PRO A 35 4.34 -14.77 0.16
C PRO A 35 2.95 -15.17 -0.35
N ARG A 36 2.04 -14.20 -0.43
CA ARG A 36 0.73 -14.46 -1.02
C ARG A 36 0.87 -14.69 -2.54
N PRO A 37 0.13 -15.64 -3.14
CA PRO A 37 0.21 -15.89 -4.58
C PRO A 37 0.03 -14.61 -5.41
N GLY A 38 0.91 -14.41 -6.38
CA GLY A 38 0.92 -13.22 -7.25
C GLY A 38 1.58 -11.96 -6.67
N LEU A 39 2.20 -12.02 -5.48
CA LEU A 39 2.77 -10.86 -4.79
C LEU A 39 3.72 -10.00 -5.63
N PHE A 40 4.66 -10.63 -6.36
CA PHE A 40 5.63 -9.88 -7.17
C PHE A 40 4.92 -9.04 -8.24
N GLU A 41 4.04 -9.66 -9.02
CA GLU A 41 3.30 -8.99 -10.08
C GLU A 41 2.41 -7.89 -9.51
N PHE A 42 1.68 -8.18 -8.43
CA PHE A 42 0.85 -7.20 -7.74
C PHE A 42 1.63 -5.93 -7.37
N LEU A 43 2.83 -6.08 -6.82
CA LEU A 43 3.67 -4.96 -6.41
C LEU A 43 4.17 -4.15 -7.61
N GLU A 44 4.64 -4.78 -8.68
CA GLU A 44 5.05 -4.10 -9.92
C GLU A 44 3.89 -3.29 -10.52
N ARG A 45 2.71 -3.90 -10.64
CA ARG A 45 1.51 -3.21 -11.18
C ARG A 45 1.11 -2.03 -10.30
N CYS A 46 1.16 -2.19 -8.98
CA CYS A 46 0.91 -1.08 -8.05
C CYS A 46 1.95 0.04 -8.21
N HIS A 47 3.22 -0.29 -8.45
CA HIS A 47 4.26 0.71 -8.66
C HIS A 47 4.08 1.50 -9.96
N GLU A 48 3.52 0.88 -11.00
CA GLU A 48 3.17 1.56 -12.25
C GLU A 48 1.94 2.47 -12.11
N MET A 49 0.93 2.04 -11.34
CA MET A 49 -0.35 2.74 -11.20
C MET A 49 -0.29 3.92 -10.21
N PHE A 50 0.55 3.81 -9.19
CA PHE A 50 0.63 4.78 -8.10
C PHE A 50 1.91 5.58 -8.18
N SER A 51 1.78 6.90 -8.00
CA SER A 51 2.95 7.80 -7.90
C SER A 51 3.82 7.50 -6.69
N ARG A 52 3.24 6.85 -5.66
CA ARG A 52 3.94 6.44 -4.44
C ARG A 52 3.26 5.23 -3.82
N VAL A 53 4.06 4.24 -3.44
CA VAL A 53 3.63 3.14 -2.57
C VAL A 53 4.30 3.31 -1.21
N VAL A 54 3.58 3.04 -0.13
CA VAL A 54 4.08 3.11 1.24
C VAL A 54 3.66 1.87 2.02
N VAL A 55 4.45 1.53 3.02
CA VAL A 55 4.14 0.45 3.96
C VAL A 55 3.45 1.07 5.16
N PHE A 56 2.27 0.54 5.49
CA PHE A 56 1.46 1.03 6.59
C PHE A 56 0.94 -0.16 7.40
N THR A 57 1.83 -0.77 8.20
CA THR A 57 1.58 -2.04 8.90
C THR A 57 1.73 -1.92 10.42
N ALA A 58 1.14 -2.85 11.17
CA ALA A 58 1.34 -3.01 12.61
C ALA A 58 2.70 -3.65 12.96
N VAL A 59 3.35 -4.32 11.99
CA VAL A 59 4.70 -4.88 12.16
C VAL A 59 5.72 -3.74 12.28
N ASN A 60 6.45 -3.70 13.40
CA ASN A 60 7.46 -2.66 13.61
C ASN A 60 8.50 -2.58 12.47
N GLU A 61 8.98 -1.37 12.19
CA GLU A 61 9.87 -1.08 11.08
C GLU A 61 11.12 -2.00 11.01
N PRO A 62 11.90 -2.22 12.09
CA PRO A 62 13.02 -3.16 12.03
C PRO A 62 12.64 -4.57 11.58
N THR A 63 11.49 -5.09 12.01
CA THR A 63 10.99 -6.40 11.57
C THR A 63 10.56 -6.34 10.10
N PHE A 64 9.80 -5.32 9.69
CA PHE A 64 9.42 -5.12 8.29
C PHE A 64 10.64 -5.13 7.37
N ARG A 65 11.69 -4.35 7.67
CA ARG A 65 12.90 -4.26 6.83
C ARG A 65 13.58 -5.61 6.65
N LYS A 66 13.68 -6.41 7.73
CA LYS A 66 14.27 -7.76 7.68
C LYS A 66 13.46 -8.68 6.77
N ILE A 67 12.14 -8.66 6.90
CA ILE A 67 11.23 -9.46 6.07
C ILE A 67 11.35 -9.04 4.61
N ALA A 68 11.22 -7.74 4.33
CA ALA A 68 11.27 -7.19 2.98
C ALA A 68 12.61 -7.53 2.29
N GLN A 69 13.74 -7.37 2.99
CA GLN A 69 15.06 -7.71 2.45
C GLN A 69 15.17 -9.22 2.12
N ARG A 70 14.63 -10.08 2.98
CA ARG A 70 14.64 -11.53 2.75
C ARG A 70 13.81 -11.88 1.52
N LEU A 71 12.57 -11.39 1.44
CA LEU A 71 11.68 -11.61 0.30
C LEU A 71 12.32 -11.13 -1.01
N ALA A 72 12.97 -9.96 -1.00
CA ALA A 72 13.66 -9.41 -2.17
C ALA A 72 14.85 -10.29 -2.59
N THR A 73 15.61 -10.80 -1.61
CA THR A 73 16.74 -11.71 -1.86
C THR A 73 16.28 -13.05 -2.45
N GLU A 74 15.11 -13.54 -2.03
CA GLU A 74 14.45 -14.75 -2.55
C GLU A 74 13.77 -14.52 -3.91
N GLY A 75 13.68 -13.27 -4.39
CA GLY A 75 13.02 -12.93 -5.65
C GLY A 75 11.49 -12.99 -5.60
N THR A 76 10.89 -12.98 -4.41
CA THR A 76 9.42 -13.06 -4.22
C THR A 76 8.74 -11.69 -4.26
N VAL A 77 9.52 -10.62 -4.10
CA VAL A 77 9.09 -9.23 -4.27
C VAL A 77 10.11 -8.47 -5.11
N PRO A 78 9.73 -7.34 -5.72
CA PRO A 78 10.68 -6.49 -6.43
C PRO A 78 11.81 -5.94 -5.55
N SER A 79 12.96 -5.65 -6.15
CA SER A 79 14.14 -5.16 -5.44
C SER A 79 13.94 -3.80 -4.76
N TRP A 80 12.94 -3.03 -5.18
CA TRP A 80 12.59 -1.74 -4.57
C TRP A 80 11.69 -1.88 -3.33
N PHE A 81 11.09 -3.04 -3.09
CA PHE A 81 10.16 -3.24 -1.96
C PHE A 81 10.76 -2.93 -0.57
N PRO A 82 12.02 -3.31 -0.26
CA PRO A 82 12.65 -2.95 1.03
C PRO A 82 12.78 -1.44 1.26
N GLU A 83 12.87 -0.67 0.18
CA GLU A 83 13.08 0.79 0.17
C GLU A 83 11.78 1.59 0.32
N LEU A 84 10.63 0.92 0.39
CA LEU A 84 9.35 1.60 0.59
C LEU A 84 9.36 2.50 1.82
N SER A 85 8.77 3.69 1.69
CA SER A 85 8.53 4.57 2.84
C SER A 85 7.69 3.83 3.88
N TYR A 86 8.16 3.79 5.12
CA TYR A 86 7.41 3.21 6.24
C TYR A 86 6.67 4.32 6.98
N VAL A 87 5.34 4.18 7.09
CA VAL A 87 4.50 5.14 7.79
C VAL A 87 4.39 4.71 9.25
N ARG A 88 4.93 5.52 10.15
CA ARG A 88 4.80 5.30 11.59
C ARG A 88 3.43 5.78 12.05
N TRP A 89 2.77 4.96 12.84
CA TRP A 89 1.51 5.27 13.49
C TRP A 89 1.43 4.62 14.85
N ASN A 90 0.44 5.04 15.62
CA ASN A 90 0.09 4.51 16.93
C ASN A 90 -1.42 4.61 17.13
N GLY A 91 -1.93 3.97 18.18
CA GLY A 91 -3.37 3.93 18.47
C GLY A 91 -4.06 2.73 17.82
N ASP A 92 -5.39 2.82 17.71
CA ASP A 92 -6.23 1.67 17.35
C ASP A 92 -6.40 1.50 15.84
N THR A 93 -6.20 2.55 15.05
CA THR A 93 -6.45 2.57 13.59
C THR A 93 -5.37 3.32 12.83
N LYS A 94 -5.23 2.99 11.55
CA LYS A 94 -4.33 3.59 10.58
C LYS A 94 -4.96 4.83 9.96
N ASP A 95 -4.64 5.99 10.52
CA ASP A 95 -5.06 7.29 9.98
C ASP A 95 -4.21 7.67 8.75
N LEU A 96 -4.82 7.70 7.56
CA LEU A 96 -4.16 8.01 6.28
C LEU A 96 -3.64 9.46 6.21
N THR A 97 -4.09 10.36 7.08
CA THR A 97 -3.55 11.73 7.17
C THR A 97 -2.11 11.75 7.70
N LEU A 98 -1.66 10.64 8.31
CA LEU A 98 -0.27 10.48 8.76
C LEU A 98 0.72 10.31 7.60
N ILE A 99 0.25 10.06 6.36
CA ILE A 99 1.12 9.90 5.19
C ILE A 99 1.60 11.29 4.73
N PRO A 100 2.91 11.59 4.84
CA PRO A 100 3.40 12.94 4.60
C PRO A 100 3.22 13.35 3.13
N GLY A 101 2.59 14.51 2.92
CA GLY A 101 2.41 15.12 1.60
C GLY A 101 1.26 14.54 0.77
N ALA A 102 0.49 13.59 1.31
CA ALA A 102 -0.67 13.03 0.61
C ALA A 102 -1.97 13.72 1.04
N HIS A 103 -2.85 13.99 0.08
CA HIS A 103 -4.24 14.35 0.37
C HIS A 103 -5.07 13.08 0.48
N ILE A 104 -5.91 12.96 1.51
CA ILE A 104 -6.64 11.72 1.81
C ILE A 104 -7.46 11.18 0.63
N ASP A 105 -8.11 12.06 -0.15
CA ASP A 105 -8.88 11.66 -1.35
C ASP A 105 -8.03 10.98 -2.45
N ASN A 106 -6.71 11.06 -2.35
CA ASN A 106 -5.77 10.41 -3.28
C ASN A 106 -5.00 9.26 -2.62
N VAL A 107 -5.42 8.79 -1.45
CA VAL A 107 -4.82 7.65 -0.75
C VAL A 107 -5.77 6.46 -0.77
N PHE A 108 -5.22 5.28 -1.05
CA PHE A 108 -5.91 4.02 -0.80
C PHE A 108 -5.15 3.18 0.24
N LEU A 109 -5.89 2.42 1.04
CA LEU A 109 -5.37 1.45 2.00
C LEU A 109 -5.80 0.05 1.58
N VAL A 110 -4.85 -0.87 1.41
CA VAL A 110 -5.13 -2.31 1.29
C VAL A 110 -4.78 -2.97 2.61
N ASP A 111 -5.78 -3.59 3.24
CA ASP A 111 -5.68 -4.19 4.57
C ASP A 111 -6.76 -5.26 4.73
N ASP A 112 -6.45 -6.39 5.35
CA ASP A 112 -7.40 -7.47 5.61
C ASP A 112 -8.24 -7.26 6.88
N LEU A 113 -7.86 -6.31 7.73
CA LEU A 113 -8.52 -6.11 9.02
C LEU A 113 -9.23 -4.76 9.11
N SER A 114 -10.56 -4.79 9.01
CA SER A 114 -11.42 -3.61 9.17
C SER A 114 -11.20 -2.85 10.49
N ALA A 115 -10.75 -3.53 11.54
CA ALA A 115 -10.44 -2.92 12.83
C ALA A 115 -9.29 -1.91 12.76
N TYR A 116 -8.42 -1.96 11.74
CA TYR A 116 -7.37 -0.97 11.52
C TYR A 116 -7.80 0.19 10.63
N VAL A 117 -9.01 0.18 10.08
CA VAL A 117 -9.50 1.27 9.23
C VAL A 117 -9.94 2.45 10.09
N HIS A 118 -9.36 3.63 9.85
CA HIS A 118 -9.70 4.82 10.61
C HIS A 118 -11.16 5.26 10.38
N PRO A 119 -11.90 5.66 11.43
CA PRO A 119 -13.27 6.15 11.27
C PRO A 119 -13.34 7.35 10.30
N GLY A 120 -14.24 7.27 9.31
CA GLY A 120 -14.40 8.30 8.29
C GLY A 120 -13.55 8.09 7.04
N GLN A 121 -12.66 7.09 7.02
CA GLN A 121 -11.76 6.81 5.89
C GLN A 121 -12.10 5.48 5.19
N GLN A 122 -13.29 4.92 5.43
CA GLN A 122 -13.71 3.64 4.85
C GLN A 122 -13.78 3.66 3.32
N ALA A 123 -14.03 4.83 2.72
CA ALA A 123 -14.03 4.99 1.26
C ALA A 123 -12.65 4.80 0.63
N ASN A 124 -11.58 5.03 1.40
CA ASN A 124 -10.20 4.83 0.98
C ASN A 124 -9.73 3.37 1.14
N TRP A 125 -10.47 2.55 1.88
CA TRP A 125 -10.12 1.17 2.15
C TRP A 125 -10.52 0.24 1.00
N ILE A 126 -9.58 -0.65 0.68
CA ILE A 126 -9.72 -1.77 -0.22
C ILE A 126 -9.58 -3.01 0.66
N GLU A 127 -10.72 -3.61 0.97
CA GLU A 127 -10.76 -4.87 1.72
C GLU A 127 -10.13 -5.98 0.87
N ILE A 128 -9.33 -6.81 1.53
CA ILE A 128 -8.78 -8.04 0.98
C ILE A 128 -9.08 -9.17 1.96
N ALA A 129 -9.46 -10.36 1.48
CA ALA A 129 -9.65 -11.48 2.41
C ALA A 129 -8.33 -11.84 3.10
N PRO A 130 -8.34 -12.21 4.40
CA PRO A 130 -7.12 -12.52 5.14
C PRO A 130 -6.43 -13.78 4.60
N PHE A 131 -5.12 -13.72 4.41
CA PHE A 131 -4.30 -14.84 3.95
C PHE A 131 -3.90 -15.74 5.13
N VAL A 132 -4.72 -16.78 5.37
CA VAL A 132 -4.63 -17.67 6.54
C VAL A 132 -4.41 -19.14 6.14
N PRO A 133 -3.96 -20.03 7.05
CA PRO A 133 -3.84 -21.45 6.78
C PRO A 133 -5.14 -22.04 6.21
N PRO A 134 -5.06 -22.94 5.21
CA PRO A 134 -3.87 -23.68 4.77
C PRO A 134 -2.95 -22.97 3.76
N TYR A 135 -3.12 -21.67 3.49
CA TYR A 135 -2.36 -20.92 2.48
C TYR A 135 -2.47 -21.55 1.08
N ASP A 136 -3.64 -21.34 0.47
CA ASP A 136 -3.98 -21.94 -0.81
C ASP A 136 -3.18 -21.30 -1.97
N ASP A 137 -2.47 -22.12 -2.75
CA ASP A 137 -1.75 -21.66 -3.95
C ASP A 137 -2.69 -21.13 -5.05
N SER A 138 -3.99 -21.42 -4.95
CA SER A 138 -5.05 -20.88 -5.82
C SER A 138 -5.70 -19.59 -5.28
N ASP A 139 -5.18 -19.00 -4.20
CA ASP A 139 -5.57 -17.66 -3.75
C ASP A 139 -5.37 -16.65 -4.88
N VAL A 140 -6.40 -15.87 -5.17
CA VAL A 140 -6.44 -14.86 -6.25
C VAL A 140 -6.76 -13.46 -5.70
N GLU A 141 -6.66 -13.26 -4.39
CA GLU A 141 -7.14 -12.04 -3.75
C GLU A 141 -6.31 -10.82 -4.13
N LEU A 142 -4.98 -10.96 -4.30
CA LEU A 142 -4.16 -9.86 -4.84
C LEU A 142 -4.58 -9.46 -6.26
N ALA A 143 -4.96 -10.43 -7.11
CA ALA A 143 -5.46 -10.13 -8.45
C ALA A 143 -6.83 -9.42 -8.40
N LYS A 144 -7.72 -9.79 -7.47
CA LYS A 144 -9.00 -9.12 -7.25
C LYS A 144 -8.81 -7.69 -6.74
N VAL A 145 -7.91 -7.49 -5.77
CA VAL A 145 -7.56 -6.16 -5.25
C VAL A 145 -6.99 -5.29 -6.36
N LEU A 146 -6.09 -5.82 -7.19
CA LEU A 146 -5.54 -5.08 -8.32
C LEU A 146 -6.65 -4.59 -9.27
N ALA A 147 -7.59 -5.46 -9.64
CA ALA A 147 -8.72 -5.09 -10.49
C ALA A 147 -9.62 -4.00 -9.86
N GLU A 148 -9.83 -4.05 -8.54
CA GLU A 148 -10.58 -3.00 -7.83
C GLU A 148 -9.81 -1.68 -7.77
N LEU A 149 -8.49 -1.70 -7.54
CA LEU A 149 -7.65 -0.50 -7.60
C LEU A 149 -7.72 0.14 -8.98
N GLU A 150 -7.57 -0.64 -10.06
CA GLU A 150 -7.69 -0.16 -11.45
C GLU A 150 -9.04 0.53 -11.71
N LYS A 151 -10.12 -0.09 -11.24
CA LYS A 151 -11.48 0.47 -11.35
C LYS A 151 -11.64 1.78 -10.59
N ARG A 152 -11.12 1.89 -9.35
CA ARG A 152 -11.23 3.12 -8.56
C ARG A 152 -10.40 4.27 -9.13
N ILE A 153 -9.27 3.97 -9.74
CA ILE A 153 -8.42 4.99 -10.39
C ILE A 153 -9.06 5.49 -11.69
N GLY A 154 -9.67 4.59 -12.47
CA GLY A 154 -10.33 4.92 -13.73
C GLY A 154 -11.73 5.52 -13.58
N GLY A 155 -12.35 5.43 -12.40
CA GLY A 155 -13.69 5.93 -12.12
C GLY A 155 -13.76 7.43 -11.77
N PRO A 156 -14.97 8.03 -11.74
CA PRO A 156 -15.17 9.37 -11.19
C PRO A 156 -14.80 9.36 -9.70
N ARG A 157 -13.93 10.29 -9.28
CA ARG A 157 -13.62 10.49 -7.86
C ARG A 157 -14.74 11.36 -7.27
N SER A 158 -15.43 10.83 -6.25
CA SER A 158 -16.56 11.47 -5.56
C SER A 158 -16.17 12.75 -4.83
#